data_AF-A0A953Q325-F1
#
_entry.id   AF-A0A953Q325-F1
#
_cell.length_a   1.000
_cell.length_b   1.000
_cell.length_c   1.000
_cell.angle_alpha   90.00
_cell.angle_beta   90.00
_cell.angle_gamma   90.00
#
_symmetry.space_group_name_H-M   'P 1'
#
loop_
_entity.id
_entity.type
_entity.pdbx_description
1 polymer ?
#
loop_
_entity_poly.entity_id
_entity_poly.type
_entity_poly.pdbx_seq_one_letter_code
_entity_poly.pdbx_strand_id
1 'polypeptide(L)'
;MAERWANPQFRRRLLGAAAIVAVAVVALVLYYHNRVSTDDAQVDGHIVPIASKIYGNVAEVLVDDNQRVQAGQVLVRIDPRDYQVKVDQAKAALALAESQSRAADVGVPLTAETTHSGTTGAEAQLAAAEADYQRAQVAYDAASTADLAYARANVAAKQASFDRAQADLARMKPLLAKAEISQQQYDA
;
A
#
# COMPACT_ATOMS: atom_id res chain seq x y z
N MET A 1 -67.77 -24.77 -42.42
CA MET A 1 -66.69 -23.89 -41.87
C MET A 1 -65.43 -23.86 -42.75
N ALA A 2 -65.48 -24.18 -44.05
CA ALA A 2 -64.29 -24.47 -44.86
C ALA A 2 -64.02 -23.51 -46.04
N GLU A 3 -64.60 -22.29 -46.08
CA GLU A 3 -64.43 -21.39 -47.25
C GLU A 3 -63.61 -20.12 -46.99
N ARG A 4 -63.14 -19.86 -45.76
CA ARG A 4 -62.32 -18.67 -45.47
C ARG A 4 -60.89 -18.74 -46.04
N TRP A 5 -60.45 -19.91 -46.50
CA TRP A 5 -59.08 -20.19 -46.93
C TRP A 5 -58.82 -19.89 -48.42
N ALA A 6 -59.88 -19.67 -49.21
CA ALA A 6 -59.78 -19.36 -50.65
C ALA A 6 -59.65 -17.86 -50.96
N ASN A 7 -59.77 -16.96 -49.97
CA ASN A 7 -59.70 -15.51 -50.20
C ASN A 7 -58.24 -15.00 -50.16
N PRO A 8 -57.70 -14.47 -51.29
CA PRO A 8 -56.31 -13.99 -51.35
C PRO A 8 -56.03 -12.83 -50.39
N GLN A 9 -57.04 -12.04 -50.03
CA GLN A 9 -56.91 -10.95 -49.06
C GLN A 9 -56.78 -11.47 -47.62
N PHE A 10 -57.44 -12.57 -47.28
CA PHE A 10 -57.34 -13.21 -45.96
C PHE A 10 -55.96 -13.85 -45.77
N ARG A 11 -55.43 -14.53 -46.80
CA ARG A 11 -54.08 -15.10 -46.80
C ARG A 11 -53.00 -14.02 -46.67
N ARG A 12 -53.16 -12.88 -47.35
CA ARG A 12 -52.24 -11.72 -47.23
C ARG A 12 -52.23 -11.11 -45.83
N ARG A 13 -53.40 -10.98 -45.18
CA ARG A 13 -53.51 -10.50 -43.79
C ARG A 13 -52.88 -11.47 -42.80
N LEU A 14 -53.09 -12.77 -42.99
CA LEU A 14 -52.47 -13.83 -42.19
C LEU A 14 -50.93 -13.83 -42.32
N LEU A 15 -50.42 -13.69 -43.54
CA LEU A 15 -48.98 -13.59 -43.81
C LEU A 15 -48.38 -12.31 -43.19
N GLY A 16 -49.09 -11.18 -43.28
CA GLY A 16 -48.67 -9.93 -42.64
C GLY A 16 -48.62 -10.03 -41.11
N ALA A 17 -49.65 -10.63 -40.49
CA ALA A 17 -49.67 -10.87 -39.05
C ALA A 17 -48.54 -11.83 -38.62
N ALA A 18 -48.30 -12.90 -39.37
CA ALA A 18 -47.20 -13.82 -39.11
C ALA A 18 -45.82 -13.14 -39.22
N ALA A 19 -45.64 -12.24 -40.20
CA ALA A 19 -44.42 -11.47 -40.34
C ALA A 19 -44.19 -10.51 -39.15
N ILE A 20 -45.23 -9.85 -38.66
CA ILE A 20 -45.15 -8.97 -37.48
C ILE A 20 -44.77 -9.77 -36.23
N VAL A 21 -45.39 -10.94 -36.03
CA VAL A 21 -45.05 -11.83 -34.90
C VAL A 21 -43.61 -12.32 -35.01
N ALA A 22 -43.15 -12.70 -36.21
CA ALA A 22 -41.76 -13.11 -36.42
C ALA A 22 -40.77 -11.98 -36.08
N VAL A 23 -41.04 -10.74 -36.51
CA VAL A 23 -40.21 -9.58 -36.17
C VAL A 23 -40.20 -9.30 -34.67
N ALA A 24 -41.35 -9.39 -34.00
CA ALA A 24 -41.44 -9.19 -32.56
C ALA A 24 -40.64 -10.24 -31.77
N VAL A 25 -40.71 -11.51 -32.20
CA VAL A 25 -39.95 -12.60 -31.59
C VAL A 25 -38.45 -12.40 -31.79
N VAL A 26 -38.02 -12.02 -33.01
CA VAL A 26 -36.60 -11.73 -33.30
C VAL A 26 -36.10 -10.56 -32.46
N ALA A 27 -36.88 -9.48 -32.35
CA ALA A 27 -36.52 -8.32 -31.54
C ALA A 27 -36.39 -8.67 -30.04
N LEU A 28 -37.28 -9.51 -29.53
CA LEU A 28 -37.25 -9.96 -28.13
C LEU A 28 -36.05 -10.87 -27.87
N VAL A 29 -35.75 -11.81 -28.78
CA VAL A 29 -34.56 -12.64 -28.70
C VAL A 29 -33.30 -11.78 -28.71
N LEU A 30 -33.15 -10.83 -29.65
CA LEU A 30 -32.00 -9.94 -29.70
C LEU A 30 -31.87 -9.07 -28.44
N TYR A 31 -32.98 -8.65 -27.84
CA TYR A 31 -32.99 -7.83 -26.62
C TYR A 31 -32.51 -8.61 -25.39
N TYR A 32 -32.87 -9.90 -25.28
CA TYR A 32 -32.50 -10.74 -24.14
C TYR A 32 -31.23 -11.55 -24.36
N HIS A 33 -30.76 -11.71 -25.60
CA HIS A 33 -29.59 -12.52 -25.93
C HIS A 33 -28.30 -12.04 -25.24
N ASN A 34 -28.20 -10.73 -24.95
CA ASN A 34 -27.00 -10.12 -24.37
C ASN A 34 -27.15 -9.74 -22.90
N ARG A 35 -28.15 -10.27 -22.18
CA ARG A 35 -28.32 -9.98 -20.74
C ARG A 35 -27.90 -11.17 -19.91
N VAL A 36 -26.74 -11.05 -19.26
CA VAL A 36 -26.28 -12.00 -18.26
C VAL A 36 -26.46 -11.35 -16.89
N SER A 37 -27.25 -11.97 -16.02
CA SER A 37 -27.41 -11.61 -14.61
C SER A 37 -26.76 -12.72 -13.79
N THR A 38 -25.80 -12.38 -12.94
CA THR A 38 -25.13 -13.33 -12.05
C THR A 38 -25.08 -12.75 -10.65
N ASP A 39 -25.41 -13.55 -9.65
CA ASP A 39 -25.28 -13.18 -8.23
C ASP A 39 -23.86 -13.43 -7.70
N ASP A 40 -23.03 -14.17 -8.44
CA ASP A 40 -21.62 -14.39 -8.12
C ASP A 40 -20.78 -13.21 -8.63
N ALA A 41 -20.79 -12.12 -7.86
CA ALA A 41 -19.89 -10.98 -8.06
C ALA A 41 -18.77 -11.04 -7.00
N GLN A 42 -17.52 -11.16 -7.44
CA GLN A 42 -16.34 -11.06 -6.59
C GLN A 42 -15.70 -9.68 -6.78
N VAL A 43 -15.25 -9.09 -5.67
CA VAL A 43 -14.50 -7.82 -5.70
C VAL A 43 -13.03 -8.14 -5.46
N ASP A 44 -12.21 -7.93 -6.48
CA ASP A 44 -10.77 -8.00 -6.33
C ASP A 44 -10.25 -6.78 -5.56
N GLY A 45 -9.51 -7.03 -4.49
CA GLY A 45 -8.95 -6.01 -3.63
C GLY A 45 -7.52 -6.37 -3.23
N HIS A 46 -6.66 -5.36 -3.18
CA HIS A 46 -5.31 -5.55 -2.64
C HIS A 46 -5.37 -5.41 -1.12
N ILE A 47 -5.20 -6.53 -0.41
CA ILE A 47 -5.12 -6.55 1.05
C ILE A 47 -3.66 -6.50 1.47
N VAL A 48 -3.28 -5.46 2.19
CA VAL A 48 -1.93 -5.31 2.75
C VAL A 48 -2.02 -5.37 4.27
N PRO A 49 -1.48 -6.42 4.92
CA PRO A 49 -1.47 -6.48 6.38
C PRO A 49 -0.57 -5.38 6.96
N ILE A 50 -1.03 -4.73 8.02
CA ILE A 50 -0.30 -3.66 8.72
C ILE A 50 0.25 -4.21 10.04
N ALA A 51 1.54 -4.06 10.26
CA ALA A 51 2.20 -4.45 11.50
C ALA A 51 3.16 -3.35 11.97
N SER A 52 3.29 -3.19 13.29
CA SER A 52 4.28 -2.29 13.87
C SER A 52 5.69 -2.83 13.64
N LYS A 53 6.65 -1.94 13.38
CA LYS A 53 8.07 -2.32 13.27
C LYS A 53 8.73 -2.61 14.63
N ILE A 54 8.08 -2.16 15.71
CA ILE A 54 8.57 -2.27 17.07
C ILE A 54 7.51 -2.95 17.94
N TYR A 55 7.98 -3.62 19.00
CA TYR A 55 7.15 -4.31 19.97
C TYR A 55 6.84 -3.38 21.15
N GLY A 56 5.57 -3.09 21.40
CA GLY A 56 5.17 -2.29 22.55
C GLY A 56 3.69 -2.44 22.86
N ASN A 57 3.29 -1.96 24.04
CA ASN A 57 1.89 -1.97 24.44
C ASN A 57 1.11 -0.92 23.65
N VAL A 58 -0.05 -1.31 23.11
CA VAL A 58 -0.96 -0.38 22.44
C VAL A 58 -1.57 0.54 23.49
N ALA A 59 -1.33 1.84 23.34
CA ALA A 59 -1.95 2.86 24.18
C ALA A 59 -3.38 3.16 23.70
N GLU A 60 -3.55 3.38 22.38
CA GLU A 60 -4.84 3.74 21.79
C GLU A 60 -4.96 3.19 20.36
N VAL A 61 -6.18 2.79 19.98
CA VAL A 61 -6.58 2.50 18.60
C VAL A 61 -7.44 3.66 18.13
N LEU A 62 -7.06 4.29 17.02
CA LEU A 62 -7.63 5.56 16.53
C LEU A 62 -8.57 5.37 15.34
N VAL A 63 -8.88 4.11 15.00
CA VAL A 63 -9.70 3.75 13.85
C VAL A 63 -10.73 2.69 14.19
N ASP A 64 -11.87 2.78 13.50
CA ASP A 64 -12.97 1.84 13.59
C ASP A 64 -12.98 0.86 12.40
N ASP A 65 -13.71 -0.24 12.55
CA ASP A 65 -13.84 -1.25 11.49
C ASP A 65 -14.43 -0.66 10.20
N ASN A 66 -13.83 -1.02 9.06
CA ASN A 66 -14.20 -0.56 7.72
C ASN A 66 -14.12 0.96 7.51
N GLN A 67 -13.44 1.69 8.40
CA GLN A 67 -13.23 3.13 8.23
C GLN A 67 -12.31 3.41 7.04
N ARG A 68 -12.69 4.38 6.20
CA ARG A 68 -11.78 4.92 5.18
C ARG A 68 -10.69 5.74 5.85
N VAL A 69 -9.45 5.31 5.64
CA VAL A 69 -8.24 5.98 6.14
C VAL A 69 -7.43 6.57 5.01
N GLN A 70 -6.71 7.65 5.30
CA GLN A 70 -5.81 8.30 4.35
C GLN A 70 -4.36 7.91 4.61
N ALA A 71 -3.51 8.05 3.60
CA ALA A 71 -2.08 7.79 3.76
C ALA A 71 -1.48 8.75 4.81
N GLY A 72 -0.76 8.19 5.79
CA GLY A 72 -0.16 8.95 6.89
C GLY A 72 -1.10 9.20 8.08
N GLN A 73 -2.34 8.71 8.03
CA GLN A 73 -3.23 8.74 9.18
C GLN A 73 -2.74 7.74 10.24
N VAL A 74 -2.61 8.23 11.48
CA VAL A 74 -2.27 7.39 12.64
C VAL A 74 -3.40 6.40 12.89
N LEU A 75 -3.08 5.11 12.87
CA LEU A 75 -4.06 4.04 13.11
C LEU A 75 -4.03 3.56 14.56
N VAL A 76 -2.83 3.43 15.13
CA VAL A 76 -2.60 2.87 16.46
C VAL A 76 -1.43 3.60 17.10
N ARG A 77 -1.58 4.00 18.37
CA ARG A 77 -0.51 4.62 19.15
C ARG A 77 0.06 3.61 20.14
N ILE A 78 1.37 3.43 20.12
CA ILE A 78 2.11 2.59 21.07
C ILE A 78 2.53 3.48 22.25
N ASP A 79 2.52 2.93 23.47
CA ASP A 79 2.98 3.64 24.67
C ASP A 79 4.49 3.97 24.57
N PRO A 80 4.88 5.26 24.58
CA PRO A 80 6.27 5.66 24.40
C PRO A 80 7.10 5.57 25.69
N ARG A 81 6.49 5.34 26.86
CA ARG A 81 7.19 5.46 28.16
C ARG A 81 8.40 4.55 28.29
N ASP A 82 8.26 3.28 27.90
CA ASP A 82 9.36 2.31 27.95
C ASP A 82 10.51 2.68 27.01
N TYR A 83 10.20 3.32 25.88
CA TYR A 83 11.19 3.80 24.92
C TYR A 83 11.86 5.08 25.38
N GLN A 84 11.11 6.00 25.99
CA GLN A 84 11.66 7.23 26.57
C GLN A 84 12.70 6.91 27.65
N VAL A 85 12.39 5.95 28.54
CA VAL A 85 13.33 5.49 29.57
C VAL A 85 14.64 4.97 28.95
N LYS A 86 14.55 4.22 27.85
CA LYS A 86 15.76 3.72 27.14
C LYS A 86 16.57 4.84 26.51
N VAL A 87 15.91 5.85 25.93
CA VAL A 87 16.59 7.04 25.39
C VAL A 87 17.30 7.79 26.51
N ASP A 88 16.63 8.00 27.65
CA ASP A 88 17.20 8.71 28.79
C ASP A 88 18.39 7.96 29.39
N GLN A 89 18.30 6.63 29.48
CA GLN A 89 19.42 5.76 29.89
C GLN A 89 20.61 5.86 28.92
N ALA A 90 20.36 5.78 27.61
CA ALA A 90 21.41 5.91 26.61
C ALA A 90 22.07 7.30 26.64
N LYS A 91 21.28 8.35 26.84
CA LYS A 91 21.77 9.72 27.00
C LYS A 91 22.64 9.88 28.24
N ALA A 92 22.26 9.27 29.36
CA ALA A 92 23.07 9.25 30.58
C ALA A 92 24.38 8.47 30.39
N ALA A 93 24.34 7.32 29.70
CA ALA A 93 25.53 6.54 29.38
C ALA A 93 26.50 7.31 28.47
N LEU A 94 25.98 8.02 27.46
CA LEU A 94 26.77 8.91 26.60
C LEU A 94 27.44 10.03 27.41
N ALA A 95 26.69 10.72 28.26
CA ALA A 95 27.25 11.78 29.11
C ALA A 95 28.35 11.27 30.07
N LEU A 96 28.19 10.04 30.59
CA LEU A 96 29.20 9.39 31.41
C LEU A 96 30.46 9.06 30.60
N ALA A 97 30.32 8.45 29.43
CA ALA A 97 31.43 8.10 28.54
C ALA A 97 32.22 9.35 28.10
N GLU A 98 31.53 10.43 27.75
CA GLU A 98 32.16 11.72 27.47
C GLU A 98 32.94 12.26 28.66
N SER A 99 32.38 12.18 29.87
CA SER A 99 33.06 12.64 31.08
C SER A 99 34.30 11.81 31.37
N GLN A 100 34.26 10.50 31.13
CA GLN A 100 35.40 9.60 31.30
C GLN A 100 36.50 9.88 30.26
N SER A 101 36.12 10.10 29.00
CA SER A 101 37.05 10.51 27.94
C SER A 101 37.76 11.82 28.30
N ARG A 102 37.01 12.86 28.73
CA ARG A 102 37.60 14.12 29.21
C ARG A 102 38.53 13.94 30.41
N ALA A 103 38.16 13.10 31.37
CA ALA A 103 38.99 12.84 32.54
C ALA A 103 40.28 12.07 32.20
N ALA A 104 40.21 11.12 31.26
CA ALA A 104 41.36 10.42 30.73
C ALA A 104 42.33 11.38 30.02
N ASP A 105 41.83 12.40 29.34
CA ASP A 105 42.62 13.41 28.62
C ASP A 105 43.40 14.34 29.58
N VAL A 106 42.82 14.68 30.74
CA VAL A 106 43.43 15.58 31.75
C VAL A 106 44.51 14.89 32.59
N GLY A 107 44.51 13.55 32.67
CA GLY A 107 45.37 12.75 33.55
C GLY A 107 46.76 12.36 32.99
N VAL A 108 47.16 12.87 31.82
CA VAL A 108 48.33 12.35 31.09
C VAL A 108 49.55 13.29 31.12
N PRO A 109 50.61 12.95 31.89
CA PRO A 109 51.96 13.42 31.62
C PRO A 109 52.65 12.56 30.55
N LEU A 110 52.78 13.09 29.33
CA LEU A 110 53.83 12.90 28.30
C LEU A 110 54.57 11.55 28.08
N THR A 111 54.10 10.38 28.50
CA THR A 111 54.70 9.09 28.10
C THR A 111 53.90 8.45 26.95
N ALA A 112 54.47 8.52 25.74
CA ALA A 112 53.78 8.31 24.47
C ALA A 112 53.28 6.88 24.17
N GLU A 113 53.73 5.85 24.90
CA GLU A 113 53.41 4.45 24.56
C GLU A 113 52.20 3.86 25.31
N THR A 114 52.04 4.13 26.61
CA THR A 114 50.89 3.63 27.39
C THR A 114 49.64 4.51 27.24
N THR A 115 49.84 5.79 26.90
CA THR A 115 48.78 6.79 26.74
C THR A 115 47.87 6.51 25.54
N HIS A 116 48.45 6.12 24.40
CA HIS A 116 47.68 5.84 23.18
C HIS A 116 46.63 4.72 23.37
N SER A 117 46.91 3.74 24.23
CA SER A 117 45.99 2.63 24.50
C SER A 117 44.79 3.04 25.37
N GLY A 118 44.99 3.96 26.32
CA GLY A 118 43.93 4.43 27.22
C GLY A 118 42.94 5.38 26.52
N THR A 119 43.45 6.27 25.67
CA THR A 119 42.63 7.19 24.87
C THR A 119 41.83 6.45 23.81
N THR A 120 42.44 5.47 23.11
CA THR A 120 41.73 4.63 22.12
C THR A 120 40.57 3.85 22.75
N GLY A 121 40.72 3.36 23.99
CA GLY A 121 39.65 2.66 24.71
C GLY A 121 38.48 3.57 25.09
N ALA A 122 38.77 4.79 25.55
CA ALA A 122 37.76 5.79 25.89
C ALA A 122 37.03 6.32 24.64
N GLU A 123 37.73 6.52 23.53
CA GLU A 123 37.13 6.87 22.23
C GLU A 123 36.21 5.76 21.71
N ALA A 124 36.60 4.49 21.83
CA ALA A 124 35.76 3.37 21.46
C ALA A 124 34.49 3.26 22.31
N GLN A 125 34.58 3.55 23.62
CA GLN A 125 33.42 3.60 24.52
C GLN A 125 32.48 4.77 24.17
N LEU A 126 33.03 5.93 23.84
CA LEU A 126 32.26 7.08 23.39
C LEU A 126 31.50 6.78 22.09
N ALA A 127 32.20 6.24 21.08
CA ALA A 127 31.60 5.86 19.81
C ALA A 127 30.50 4.79 19.95
N ALA A 128 30.69 3.82 20.86
CA ALA A 128 29.67 2.82 21.16
C ALA A 128 28.44 3.45 21.82
N ALA A 129 28.62 4.32 22.81
CA ALA A 129 27.54 5.00 23.50
C ALA A 129 26.75 5.94 22.56
N GLU A 130 27.43 6.61 21.64
CA GLU A 130 26.81 7.47 20.64
C GLU A 130 25.99 6.65 19.64
N ALA A 131 26.53 5.51 19.17
CA ALA A 131 25.77 4.57 18.35
C ALA A 131 24.54 4.00 19.07
N ASP A 132 24.64 3.69 20.37
CA ASP A 132 23.53 3.25 21.20
C ASP A 132 22.46 4.34 21.37
N TYR A 133 22.87 5.58 21.61
CA TYR A 133 21.97 6.72 21.67
C TYR A 133 21.23 6.92 20.35
N GLN A 134 21.92 6.88 19.21
CA GLN A 134 21.30 6.98 17.89
C GLN A 134 20.29 5.84 17.65
N ARG A 135 20.64 4.60 18.03
CA ARG A 135 19.70 3.47 17.93
C ARG A 135 18.47 3.64 18.81
N ALA A 136 18.65 4.10 20.05
CA ALA A 136 17.55 4.35 20.97
C ALA A 136 16.65 5.49 20.47
N GLN A 137 17.23 6.57 19.94
CA GLN A 137 16.51 7.69 19.38
C GLN A 137 15.71 7.28 18.14
N VAL A 138 16.32 6.52 17.21
CA VAL A 138 15.59 5.97 16.05
C VAL A 138 14.47 5.03 16.48
N ALA A 139 14.65 4.25 17.54
CA ALA A 139 13.58 3.39 18.07
C ALA A 139 12.44 4.20 18.69
N TYR A 140 12.74 5.28 19.42
CA TYR A 140 11.74 6.19 19.96
C TYR A 140 11.01 6.96 18.86
N ASP A 141 11.74 7.50 17.89
CA ASP A 141 11.15 8.17 16.74
C ASP A 141 10.34 7.18 15.90
N ALA A 142 10.79 5.95 15.70
CA ALA A 142 9.99 4.91 15.03
C ALA A 142 8.74 4.54 15.85
N ALA A 143 8.78 4.61 17.18
CA ALA A 143 7.59 4.44 18.03
C ALA A 143 6.61 5.60 17.89
N SER A 144 7.14 6.81 17.78
CA SER A 144 6.42 8.06 17.62
C SER A 144 5.90 8.29 16.18
N THR A 145 6.61 7.78 15.18
CA THR A 145 6.45 8.10 13.74
C THR A 145 6.33 6.87 12.84
N ALA A 146 6.02 5.69 13.37
CA ALA A 146 5.79 4.46 12.59
C ALA A 146 4.92 4.72 11.34
N ASP A 147 3.97 5.65 11.45
CA ASP A 147 3.09 6.12 10.38
C ASP A 147 3.81 6.83 9.22
N LEU A 148 4.86 7.61 9.48
CA LEU A 148 5.57 8.39 8.46
C LEU A 148 6.48 7.50 7.59
N ALA A 149 7.15 6.52 8.20
CA ALA A 149 7.95 5.54 7.47
C ALA A 149 7.06 4.62 6.61
N TYR A 150 5.88 4.26 7.13
CA TYR A 150 4.85 3.55 6.38
C TYR A 150 4.30 4.40 5.21
N ALA A 151 4.02 5.69 5.45
CA ALA A 151 3.56 6.62 4.42
C ALA A 151 4.57 6.77 3.27
N ARG A 152 5.87 6.92 3.58
CA ARG A 152 6.93 6.99 2.55
C ARG A 152 7.05 5.70 1.74
N ALA A 153 6.97 4.54 2.40
CA ALA A 153 7.00 3.25 1.72
C ALA A 153 5.77 3.05 0.80
N ASN A 154 4.60 3.52 1.22
CA ASN A 154 3.39 3.48 0.40
C ASN A 154 3.45 4.45 -0.80
N VAL A 155 3.98 5.66 -0.62
CA VAL A 155 4.20 6.60 -1.74
C VAL A 155 5.17 5.99 -2.74
N ALA A 156 6.27 5.38 -2.29
CA ALA A 156 7.22 4.70 -3.17
C ALA A 156 6.58 3.53 -3.93
N ALA A 157 5.75 2.72 -3.25
CA ALA A 157 5.02 1.62 -3.88
C ALA A 157 4.00 2.11 -4.93
N LYS A 158 3.25 3.18 -4.63
CA LYS A 158 2.28 3.77 -5.57
C LYS A 158 2.94 4.45 -6.75
N GLN A 159 4.09 5.09 -6.54
CA GLN A 159 4.90 5.64 -7.62
C GLN A 159 5.37 4.53 -8.56
N ALA A 160 5.88 3.42 -8.01
CA ALA A 160 6.29 2.26 -8.82
C ALA A 160 5.11 1.63 -9.59
N SER A 161 3.91 1.56 -8.99
CA SER A 161 2.70 1.10 -9.70
C SER A 161 2.26 2.07 -10.81
N PHE A 162 2.37 3.37 -10.59
CA PHE A 162 2.05 4.39 -11.59
C PHE A 162 3.02 4.34 -12.77
N ASP A 163 4.32 4.25 -12.49
CA ASP A 163 5.35 4.13 -13.52
C ASP A 163 5.15 2.85 -14.35
N ARG A 164 4.77 1.75 -13.70
CA ARG A 164 4.42 0.49 -14.38
C ARG A 164 3.18 0.64 -15.26
N ALA A 165 2.09 1.21 -14.75
CA ALA A 165 0.86 1.43 -15.52
C ALA A 165 1.10 2.38 -16.71
N GLN A 166 1.95 3.38 -16.53
CA GLN A 166 2.33 4.30 -17.59
C GLN A 166 3.21 3.62 -18.65
N ALA A 167 4.12 2.73 -18.24
CA ALA A 167 4.90 1.89 -19.14
C ALA A 167 4.01 0.91 -19.93
N ASP A 168 3.01 0.30 -19.29
CA ASP A 168 2.04 -0.58 -19.93
C ASP A 168 1.17 0.19 -20.94
N LEU A 169 0.74 1.40 -20.61
CA LEU A 169 0.00 2.27 -21.52
C LEU A 169 0.86 2.74 -22.70
N ALA A 170 2.13 3.06 -22.46
CA ALA A 170 3.10 3.38 -23.50
C ALA A 170 3.37 2.18 -24.42
N ARG A 171 3.31 0.95 -23.89
CA ARG A 171 3.42 -0.30 -24.67
C ARG A 171 2.14 -0.60 -25.45
N MET A 172 0.97 -0.30 -24.91
CA MET A 172 -0.33 -0.51 -25.58
C MET A 172 -0.61 0.50 -26.68
N LYS A 173 -0.20 1.77 -26.53
CA LYS A 173 -0.38 2.82 -27.55
C LYS A 173 0.07 2.43 -28.98
N PRO A 174 1.27 1.89 -29.22
CA PRO A 174 1.68 1.44 -30.56
C PRO A 174 0.98 0.16 -31.01
N LEU A 175 0.51 -0.70 -30.09
CA LEU A 175 -0.28 -1.89 -30.40
C LEU A 175 -1.69 -1.51 -30.88
N LEU A 176 -2.28 -0.48 -30.28
CA LEU A 176 -3.53 0.14 -30.73
C LEU A 176 -3.37 0.85 -32.08
N ALA A 177 -2.26 1.54 -32.31
CA ALA A 177 -1.99 2.26 -33.57
C ALA A 177 -1.73 1.33 -34.77
N LYS A 178 -1.33 0.07 -34.54
CA LYS A 178 -1.15 -0.96 -35.58
C LYS A 178 -2.44 -1.73 -35.95
N ALA A 179 -3.56 -1.48 -35.27
CA ALA A 179 -4.88 -2.01 -35.60
C ALA A 179 -4.94 -3.52 -35.92
N GLU A 180 -4.29 -4.36 -35.10
CA GLU A 180 -4.53 -5.82 -35.10
C GLU A 180 -5.13 -6.32 -33.77
N ILE A 181 -5.87 -5.47 -33.04
CA ILE A 181 -6.67 -5.89 -31.88
C ILE A 181 -7.99 -5.10 -31.82
N SER A 182 -9.11 -5.84 -31.86
CA SER A 182 -10.49 -5.38 -31.62
C SER A 182 -10.72 -5.08 -30.13
N GLN A 183 -11.66 -4.19 -29.81
CA GLN A 183 -12.03 -3.64 -28.48
C GLN A 183 -12.23 -4.64 -27.32
N GLN A 184 -12.10 -5.95 -27.55
CA GLN A 184 -12.30 -7.05 -26.61
C GLN A 184 -11.08 -7.42 -25.74
N GLN A 185 -9.92 -6.77 -25.87
CA GLN A 185 -8.74 -7.04 -25.02
C GLN A 185 -8.37 -5.87 -24.10
N TYR A 186 -9.21 -4.84 -24.00
CA TYR A 186 -8.99 -3.67 -23.14
C TYR A 186 -9.61 -3.80 -21.75
N ASP A 187 -10.54 -4.74 -21.55
CA ASP A 187 -11.26 -4.96 -20.28
C ASP A 187 -11.02 -6.39 -19.72
N ALA A 188 -9.76 -6.75 -19.48
CA ALA A 188 -9.37 -7.86 -18.60
C ALA A 188 -8.30 -7.40 -17.62
#